data_AF-A0A067P086-F1
#
_entry.id   AF-A0A067P086-F1
#
_cell.length_a   1.000
_cell.length_b   1.000
_cell.length_c   1.000
_cell.angle_alpha   90.00
_cell.angle_beta   90.00
_cell.angle_gamma   90.00
#
_symmetry.space_group_name_H-M   'P 1'
#
loop_
_entity.id
_entity.type
_entity.pdbx_description
1 polymer ?
#
loop_
_entity_poly.entity_id
_entity_poly.type
_entity_poly.pdbx_seq_one_letter_code
_entity_poly.pdbx_strand_id
1 'polypeptide(L)'
;MQSLLRWSIENSDGSAPDPSRAKDLDPGIIDMILGKPDAVQMKEDLSVAVDEARSEEDRISALDHLEMLVESIDNANDLEKLKMWEPLHSLFQAASSTPVIKMQTLWVIGTALQNNPAAQHAYLSYSPLQALTSFLKPSPSSSPQIRSKVIYVLSGLLKHNALSLNALGPDGWETLKSGLQDPDIAVRRKIIFLLNTLILPTAADQSNSSSNLSQPEHVHSNSHASMLSDPSNISTSPIALKAIRDHGILSAVVSGLVSPSPYGEDGDQVDLDEDYEEKSIHLLHTYCDTCRGEIPPSDKSPLKTWILEREASQGGPTQLAEKWGLGLGELESLKRAAT
;
A
#
# COMPACT_ATOMS: atom_id res chain seq x y z
N MET A 1 -39.57 -1.00 16.00
CA MET A 1 -39.87 -2.37 16.51
C MET A 1 -41.34 -2.78 16.33
N GLN A 2 -42.34 -2.04 16.85
CA GLN A 2 -43.77 -2.43 16.69
C GLN A 2 -44.26 -2.41 15.23
N SER A 3 -43.76 -1.49 14.41
CA SER A 3 -44.05 -1.41 12.97
C SER A 3 -43.51 -2.61 12.17
N LEU A 4 -42.31 -3.08 12.51
CA LEU A 4 -41.65 -4.24 11.91
C LEU A 4 -42.37 -5.56 12.20
N LEU A 5 -42.79 -5.74 13.45
CA LEU A 5 -43.60 -6.88 13.88
C LEU A 5 -44.95 -6.91 13.16
N ARG A 6 -45.58 -5.73 13.00
CA ARG A 6 -46.86 -5.62 12.30
C ARG A 6 -46.74 -5.97 10.82
N TRP A 7 -45.70 -5.47 10.14
CA TRP A 7 -45.41 -5.79 8.74
C TRP A 7 -45.10 -7.28 8.55
N SER A 8 -44.30 -7.87 9.44
CA SER A 8 -43.97 -9.31 9.39
C SER A 8 -45.21 -10.18 9.55
N ILE A 9 -46.12 -9.85 10.48
CA ILE A 9 -47.38 -10.58 10.66
C ILE A 9 -48.29 -10.45 9.43
N GLU A 10 -48.35 -9.26 8.82
CA GLU A 10 -49.20 -8.99 7.64
C GLU A 10 -48.72 -9.69 6.35
N ASN A 11 -47.44 -10.05 6.26
CA ASN A 11 -46.83 -10.64 5.06
C ASN A 11 -46.37 -12.10 5.22
N SER A 12 -46.67 -12.74 6.36
CA SER A 12 -46.27 -14.13 6.67
C SER A 12 -47.36 -15.18 6.38
N ASP A 13 -48.50 -14.79 5.81
CA ASP A 13 -49.58 -15.73 5.47
C ASP A 13 -49.21 -16.52 4.20
N GLY A 14 -49.19 -17.86 4.31
CA GLY A 14 -48.69 -18.80 3.29
C GLY A 14 -49.52 -18.94 2.00
N SER A 15 -50.28 -17.92 1.62
CA SER A 15 -50.94 -17.83 0.31
C SER A 15 -49.98 -17.29 -0.74
N ALA A 16 -49.99 -17.86 -1.95
CA ALA A 16 -49.15 -17.43 -3.06
C ALA A 16 -49.26 -15.90 -3.30
N PRO A 17 -48.14 -15.19 -3.52
CA PRO A 17 -48.15 -13.74 -3.63
C PRO A 17 -48.96 -13.33 -4.86
N ASP A 18 -50.01 -12.53 -4.64
CA ASP A 18 -50.75 -11.87 -5.70
C ASP A 18 -49.84 -10.81 -6.35
N PRO A 19 -49.44 -10.96 -7.63
CA PRO A 19 -48.50 -10.04 -8.29
C PRO A 19 -49.06 -8.61 -8.44
N SER A 20 -50.37 -8.41 -8.24
CA SER A 20 -51.00 -7.09 -8.26
C SER A 20 -50.92 -6.34 -6.92
N ARG A 21 -50.39 -6.98 -5.87
CA ARG A 21 -50.38 -6.46 -4.49
C ARG A 21 -49.01 -6.01 -4.00
N ALA A 22 -48.05 -5.79 -4.90
CA ALA A 22 -46.80 -5.10 -4.58
C ALA A 22 -47.11 -3.63 -4.19
N LYS A 23 -47.58 -3.43 -2.96
CA LYS A 23 -47.63 -2.11 -2.33
C LYS A 23 -46.19 -1.65 -2.20
N ASP A 24 -45.90 -0.44 -2.67
CA ASP A 24 -44.62 0.22 -2.43
C ASP A 24 -44.30 0.11 -0.94
N LEU A 25 -43.20 -0.58 -0.64
CA LEU A 25 -42.73 -0.79 0.72
C LEU A 25 -42.39 0.57 1.32
N ASP A 26 -42.89 0.85 2.52
CA ASP A 26 -42.61 2.11 3.23
C ASP A 26 -41.08 2.29 3.37
N PRO A 27 -40.50 3.37 2.82
CA PRO A 27 -39.06 3.65 2.93
C PRO A 27 -38.54 3.59 4.37
N GLY A 28 -39.35 3.99 5.36
CA GLY A 28 -38.95 3.93 6.77
C GLY A 28 -38.87 2.50 7.32
N ILE A 29 -39.60 1.54 6.75
CA ILE A 29 -39.48 0.11 7.08
C ILE A 29 -38.28 -0.50 6.37
N ILE A 30 -38.01 -0.09 5.13
CA ILE A 30 -36.83 -0.52 4.37
C ILE A 30 -35.56 -0.11 5.11
N ASP A 31 -35.43 1.16 5.50
CA ASP A 31 -34.26 1.68 6.23
C ASP A 31 -34.08 1.01 7.60
N MET A 32 -35.19 0.65 8.26
CA MET A 32 -35.14 -0.03 9.56
C MET A 32 -34.77 -1.51 9.43
N ILE A 33 -34.93 -2.13 8.25
CA ILE A 33 -34.53 -3.51 7.96
C ILE A 33 -33.09 -3.55 7.41
N LEU A 34 -32.77 -2.68 6.46
CA LEU A 34 -31.51 -2.68 5.71
C LEU A 34 -30.43 -1.80 6.33
N GLY A 35 -30.79 -0.96 7.31
CA GLY A 35 -29.90 0.05 7.86
C GLY A 35 -29.81 1.30 6.97
N LYS A 36 -29.01 2.26 7.40
CA LYS A 36 -28.70 3.44 6.57
C LYS A 36 -27.82 3.01 5.39
N PRO A 37 -28.01 3.57 4.18
CA PRO A 37 -27.09 3.31 3.07
C PRO A 37 -25.66 3.75 3.40
N ASP A 38 -24.66 2.97 3.02
CA ASP A 38 -23.24 3.25 3.29
C ASP A 38 -22.81 4.63 2.80
N ALA A 39 -23.23 5.05 1.61
CA ALA A 39 -22.94 6.38 1.08
C ALA A 39 -23.44 7.53 1.97
N VAL A 40 -24.51 7.31 2.76
CA VAL A 40 -25.00 8.28 3.75
C VAL A 40 -24.12 8.23 4.99
N GLN A 41 -23.82 7.03 5.50
CA GLN A 41 -22.96 6.83 6.66
C GLN A 41 -21.57 7.44 6.43
N MET A 42 -20.94 7.16 5.29
CA MET A 42 -19.66 7.71 4.89
C MET A 42 -19.63 9.25 4.92
N LYS A 43 -20.71 9.90 4.46
CA LYS A 43 -20.83 11.36 4.50
C LYS A 43 -21.00 11.88 5.92
N GLU A 44 -21.81 11.21 6.73
CA GLU A 44 -22.00 11.56 8.15
C GLU A 44 -20.65 11.46 8.88
N ASP A 45 -19.92 10.36 8.71
CA ASP A 45 -18.61 10.14 9.34
C ASP A 45 -17.58 11.20 8.92
N LEU A 46 -17.45 11.47 7.62
CA LEU A 46 -16.52 12.49 7.15
C LEU A 46 -16.92 13.88 7.66
N SER A 47 -18.21 14.19 7.76
CA SER A 47 -18.68 15.46 8.31
C SER A 47 -18.29 15.64 9.77
N VAL A 48 -18.34 14.56 10.57
CA VAL A 48 -17.87 14.57 11.96
C VAL A 48 -16.35 14.71 11.99
N ALA A 49 -15.63 13.96 11.16
CA ALA A 49 -14.16 13.95 11.14
C ALA A 49 -13.54 15.32 10.82
N VAL A 50 -14.16 16.10 9.93
CA VAL A 50 -13.67 17.44 9.55
C VAL A 50 -14.15 18.57 10.47
N ASP A 51 -15.15 18.32 11.32
CA ASP A 51 -15.69 19.32 12.23
C ASP A 51 -14.80 19.49 13.46
N GLU A 52 -13.99 20.55 13.49
CA GLU A 52 -13.09 20.87 14.61
C GLU A 52 -13.84 21.27 15.89
N ALA A 53 -15.16 21.49 15.85
CA ALA A 53 -15.96 21.70 17.05
C ALA A 53 -16.33 20.38 17.77
N ARG A 54 -16.14 19.23 17.11
CA ARG A 54 -16.32 17.90 17.72
C ARG A 54 -15.11 17.51 18.57
N SER A 55 -15.36 16.61 19.52
CA SER A 55 -14.26 16.04 20.32
C SER A 55 -13.31 15.26 19.42
N GLU A 56 -12.03 15.21 19.79
CA GLU A 56 -11.05 14.41 19.05
C GLU A 56 -11.46 12.92 19.00
N GLU A 57 -12.04 12.40 20.08
CA GLU A 57 -12.55 11.03 20.16
C GLU A 57 -13.66 10.78 19.14
N ASP A 58 -14.68 11.66 19.05
CA ASP A 58 -15.75 11.53 18.05
C ASP A 58 -15.20 11.53 16.62
N ARG A 59 -14.22 12.40 16.35
CA ARG A 59 -13.58 12.52 15.04
C ARG A 59 -12.80 11.26 14.68
N ILE A 60 -12.09 10.68 15.65
CA ILE A 60 -11.35 9.43 15.46
C ILE A 60 -12.34 8.28 15.23
N SER A 61 -13.39 8.16 16.05
CA SER A 61 -14.42 7.12 15.89
C SER A 61 -15.13 7.20 14.53
N ALA A 62 -15.40 8.41 14.05
CA ALA A 62 -15.97 8.60 12.72
C ALA A 62 -15.00 8.15 11.61
N LEU A 63 -13.71 8.49 11.71
CA LEU A 63 -12.71 8.02 10.74
C LEU A 63 -12.48 6.51 10.82
N ASP A 64 -12.63 5.89 11.99
CA ASP A 64 -12.56 4.43 12.19
C ASP A 64 -13.74 3.72 11.52
N HIS A 65 -14.96 4.22 11.73
CA HIS A 65 -16.13 3.69 11.04
C HIS A 65 -16.04 3.90 9.53
N LEU A 66 -15.57 5.07 9.07
CA LEU A 66 -15.35 5.33 7.65
C LEU A 66 -14.32 4.37 7.05
N GLU A 67 -13.25 4.04 7.78
CA GLU A 67 -12.23 3.09 7.34
C GLU A 67 -12.83 1.70 7.10
N MET A 68 -13.64 1.22 8.03
CA MET A 68 -14.39 -0.05 7.91
C MET A 68 -15.30 -0.05 6.68
N LEU A 69 -16.04 1.05 6.43
CA LEU A 69 -16.94 1.14 5.28
C LEU A 69 -16.17 1.07 3.95
N VAL A 70 -15.00 1.69 3.85
CA VAL A 70 -14.20 1.71 2.62
C VAL A 70 -13.34 0.45 2.41
N GLU A 71 -13.41 -0.54 3.32
CA GLU A 71 -12.91 -1.90 3.03
C GLU A 71 -13.67 -2.53 1.84
N SER A 72 -14.93 -2.13 1.64
CA SER A 72 -15.69 -2.45 0.45
C SER A 72 -15.19 -1.64 -0.75
N ILE A 73 -14.80 -2.33 -1.82
CA ILE A 73 -14.33 -1.71 -3.07
C ILE A 73 -15.39 -0.76 -3.66
N ASP A 74 -16.67 -1.09 -3.55
CA ASP A 74 -17.75 -0.24 -4.04
C ASP A 74 -17.82 1.09 -3.26
N ASN A 75 -17.75 1.03 -1.94
CA ASN A 75 -17.71 2.22 -1.08
C ASN A 75 -16.43 3.04 -1.31
N ALA A 76 -15.27 2.38 -1.44
CA ALA A 76 -14.02 3.05 -1.78
C ALA A 76 -14.11 3.81 -3.11
N ASN A 77 -14.79 3.25 -4.12
CA ASN A 77 -15.01 3.90 -5.40
C ASN A 77 -16.02 5.06 -5.32
N ASP A 78 -16.94 5.01 -4.38
CA ASP A 78 -17.91 6.08 -4.13
C ASP A 78 -17.26 7.32 -3.50
N LEU A 79 -16.07 7.23 -2.88
CA LEU A 79 -15.33 8.39 -2.37
C LEU A 79 -15.17 9.51 -3.41
N GLU A 80 -14.95 9.16 -4.68
CA GLU A 80 -14.87 10.13 -5.78
C GLU A 80 -16.23 10.78 -6.05
N LYS A 81 -17.29 9.96 -6.20
CA LYS A 81 -18.65 10.44 -6.49
C LYS A 81 -19.21 11.32 -5.36
N LEU A 82 -18.84 11.00 -4.12
CA LEU A 82 -19.24 11.72 -2.93
C LEU A 82 -18.31 12.90 -2.61
N LYS A 83 -17.27 13.15 -3.43
CA LYS A 83 -16.29 14.25 -3.29
C LYS A 83 -15.54 14.25 -1.96
N MET A 84 -15.12 13.06 -1.52
CA MET A 84 -14.53 12.84 -0.19
C MET A 84 -12.99 12.86 -0.21
N TRP A 85 -12.35 12.69 -1.37
CA TRP A 85 -10.89 12.69 -1.48
C TRP A 85 -10.24 14.01 -1.05
N GLU A 86 -10.77 15.15 -1.49
CA GLU A 86 -10.22 16.46 -1.14
C GLU A 86 -10.30 16.74 0.38
N PRO A 87 -11.45 16.53 1.06
CA PRO A 87 -11.51 16.63 2.52
C PRO A 87 -10.55 15.68 3.25
N LEU A 88 -10.46 14.41 2.81
CA LEU A 88 -9.54 13.43 3.41
C LEU A 88 -8.07 13.85 3.22
N HIS A 89 -7.69 14.29 2.02
CA HIS A 89 -6.34 14.76 1.74
C HIS A 89 -6.00 16.00 2.59
N SER A 90 -6.94 16.94 2.69
CA SER A 90 -6.81 18.16 3.48
C SER A 90 -6.66 17.84 4.98
N LEU A 91 -7.44 16.89 5.50
CA LEU A 91 -7.41 16.50 6.90
C LEU A 91 -6.06 15.89 7.31
N PHE A 92 -5.43 15.10 6.42
CA PHE A 92 -4.07 14.59 6.59
C PHE A 92 -3.01 15.71 6.62
N GLN A 93 -3.13 16.71 5.75
CA GLN A 93 -2.12 17.77 5.65
C GLN A 93 -2.28 18.87 6.72
N ALA A 94 -3.51 19.09 7.20
CA ALA A 94 -3.84 20.21 8.07
C ALA A 94 -2.93 20.29 9.30
N ALA A 95 -2.47 21.51 9.61
CA ALA A 95 -1.67 21.77 10.81
C ALA A 95 -2.52 21.66 12.10
N SER A 96 -3.83 21.89 12.00
CA SER A 96 -4.78 21.74 13.10
C SER A 96 -5.09 20.28 13.44
N SER A 97 -4.82 19.34 12.52
CA SER A 97 -5.04 17.91 12.77
C SER A 97 -3.96 17.33 13.67
N THR A 98 -4.40 16.62 14.71
CA THR A 98 -3.49 15.91 15.61
C THR A 98 -2.81 14.73 14.91
N PRO A 99 -1.69 14.20 15.45
CA PRO A 99 -1.04 13.03 14.88
C PRO A 99 -1.97 11.82 14.72
N VAL A 100 -2.92 11.62 15.65
CA VAL A 100 -3.86 10.49 15.61
C VAL A 100 -4.89 10.67 14.50
N ILE A 101 -5.45 11.88 14.34
CA ILE A 101 -6.36 12.19 13.22
C ILE A 101 -5.67 11.98 11.87
N LYS A 102 -4.42 12.44 11.72
CA LYS A 102 -3.64 12.22 10.49
C LYS A 102 -3.43 10.74 10.21
N MET A 103 -3.07 9.97 11.25
CA MET A 103 -2.87 8.53 11.15
C MET A 103 -4.14 7.80 10.72
N GLN A 104 -5.29 8.13 11.32
CA GLN A 104 -6.58 7.51 10.98
C GLN A 104 -7.04 7.92 9.58
N THR A 105 -6.84 9.18 9.19
CA THR A 105 -7.14 9.66 7.84
C THR A 105 -6.31 8.92 6.78
N LEU A 106 -5.01 8.75 7.02
CA LEU A 106 -4.14 7.95 6.14
C LEU A 106 -4.57 6.48 6.09
N TRP A 107 -5.17 5.96 7.16
CA TRP A 107 -5.70 4.60 7.16
C TRP A 107 -6.90 4.47 6.22
N VAL A 108 -7.91 5.36 6.33
CA VAL A 108 -9.05 5.44 5.39
C VAL A 108 -8.55 5.51 3.94
N ILE A 109 -7.65 6.46 3.65
CA ILE A 109 -7.09 6.63 2.30
C ILE A 109 -6.37 5.36 1.86
N GLY A 110 -5.51 4.79 2.70
CA GLY A 110 -4.71 3.62 2.34
C GLY A 110 -5.56 2.40 2.05
N THR A 111 -6.60 2.16 2.86
CA THR A 111 -7.53 1.03 2.70
C THR A 111 -8.31 1.15 1.40
N ALA A 112 -8.85 2.33 1.09
CA ALA A 112 -9.57 2.56 -0.15
C ALA A 112 -8.71 2.33 -1.42
N LEU A 113 -7.39 2.49 -1.32
CA LEU A 113 -6.45 2.35 -2.44
C LEU A 113 -5.96 0.91 -2.65
N GLN A 114 -6.05 0.02 -1.66
CA GLN A 114 -5.46 -1.30 -1.77
C GLN A 114 -6.13 -2.12 -2.88
N ASN A 115 -5.32 -2.51 -3.87
CA ASN A 115 -5.76 -3.32 -5.01
C ASN A 115 -6.99 -2.72 -5.74
N ASN A 116 -7.13 -1.40 -5.74
CA ASN A 116 -8.27 -0.70 -6.31
C ASN A 116 -7.83 0.35 -7.36
N PRO A 117 -7.71 -0.03 -8.65
CA PRO A 117 -7.25 0.88 -9.71
C PRO A 117 -8.11 2.15 -9.87
N ALA A 118 -9.42 2.06 -9.64
CA ALA A 118 -10.32 3.20 -9.78
C ALA A 118 -10.08 4.25 -8.68
N ALA A 119 -10.00 3.82 -7.41
CA ALA A 119 -9.63 4.70 -6.30
C ALA A 119 -8.22 5.27 -6.46
N GLN A 120 -7.26 4.46 -6.90
CA GLN A 120 -5.89 4.91 -7.17
C GLN A 120 -5.85 6.03 -8.22
N HIS A 121 -6.58 5.88 -9.33
CA HIS A 121 -6.64 6.91 -10.36
C HIS A 121 -7.29 8.20 -9.87
N ALA A 122 -8.41 8.07 -9.14
CA ALA A 122 -9.12 9.21 -8.56
C ALA A 122 -8.21 9.97 -7.60
N TYR A 123 -7.59 9.29 -6.64
CA TYR A 123 -6.72 9.93 -5.66
C TYR A 123 -5.45 10.53 -6.28
N LEU A 124 -4.85 9.88 -7.30
CA LEU A 124 -3.68 10.42 -8.02
C LEU A 124 -3.98 11.78 -8.66
N SER A 125 -5.22 12.02 -9.09
CA SER A 125 -5.63 13.30 -9.71
C SER A 125 -5.49 14.50 -8.77
N TYR A 126 -5.40 14.27 -7.47
CA TYR A 126 -5.12 15.28 -6.44
C TYR A 126 -3.62 15.53 -6.21
N SER A 127 -2.73 14.94 -7.03
CA SER A 127 -1.26 15.06 -6.92
C SER A 127 -0.70 14.77 -5.51
N PRO A 128 -1.09 13.67 -4.84
CA PRO A 128 -0.83 13.47 -3.41
C PRO A 128 0.62 13.12 -3.09
N LEU A 129 1.44 12.75 -4.08
CA LEU A 129 2.75 12.14 -3.89
C LEU A 129 3.76 13.07 -3.19
N GLN A 130 3.75 14.36 -3.52
CA GLN A 130 4.63 15.33 -2.85
C GLN A 130 4.26 15.47 -1.37
N ALA A 131 2.96 15.56 -1.07
CA ALA A 131 2.46 15.63 0.30
C ALA A 131 2.86 14.36 1.08
N LEU A 132 2.56 13.18 0.54
CA LEU A 132 2.88 11.90 1.18
C LEU A 132 4.38 11.75 1.44
N THR A 133 5.22 11.95 0.43
CA THR A 133 6.68 11.81 0.57
C THR A 133 7.27 12.83 1.56
N SER A 134 6.70 14.03 1.70
CA SER A 134 7.17 15.00 2.70
C SER A 134 7.05 14.47 4.13
N PHE A 135 6.06 13.61 4.41
CA PHE A 135 5.88 12.97 5.71
C PHE A 135 6.77 11.74 5.90
N LEU A 136 7.44 11.20 4.89
CA LEU A 136 8.38 10.07 5.10
C LEU A 136 9.68 10.47 5.80
N LYS A 137 9.95 11.77 5.94
CA LYS A 137 11.15 12.24 6.64
C LYS A 137 10.88 12.39 8.15
N PRO A 138 11.74 11.85 9.02
CA PRO A 138 11.63 12.06 10.46
C PRO A 138 11.57 13.55 10.79
N SER A 139 10.51 13.95 11.50
CA SER A 139 10.29 15.34 11.94
C SER A 139 9.32 15.36 13.12
N PRO A 140 9.22 16.46 13.89
CA PRO A 140 8.24 16.58 14.97
C PRO A 140 6.79 16.37 14.52
N SER A 141 6.47 16.68 13.26
CA SER A 141 5.15 16.48 12.65
C SER A 141 4.96 15.12 11.98
N SER A 142 5.98 14.25 11.97
CA SER A 142 5.93 12.93 11.36
C SER A 142 6.53 11.87 12.27
N SER A 143 5.68 11.31 13.14
CA SER A 143 6.03 10.18 14.00
C SER A 143 6.25 8.89 13.19
N PRO A 144 6.94 7.87 13.74
CA PRO A 144 7.09 6.58 13.07
C PRO A 144 5.78 5.93 12.61
N GLN A 145 4.70 6.12 13.39
CA GLN A 145 3.37 5.62 13.07
C GLN A 145 2.77 6.33 11.85
N ILE A 146 2.94 7.65 11.75
CA ILE A 146 2.54 8.42 10.57
C ILE A 146 3.35 7.97 9.35
N ARG A 147 4.69 7.87 9.48
CA ARG A 147 5.56 7.38 8.38
C ARG A 147 5.13 6.00 7.90
N SER A 148 4.83 5.09 8.83
CA SER A 148 4.32 3.76 8.52
C SER A 148 2.98 3.78 7.78
N LYS A 149 2.04 4.66 8.16
CA LYS A 149 0.76 4.82 7.46
C LYS A 149 0.92 5.50 6.10
N VAL A 150 1.84 6.44 5.95
CA VAL A 150 2.20 7.01 4.64
C VAL A 150 2.74 5.92 3.71
N ILE A 151 3.60 5.01 4.19
CA ILE A 151 4.08 3.87 3.39
C ILE A 151 2.92 2.95 3.02
N TYR A 152 1.94 2.75 3.91
CA TYR A 152 0.73 1.98 3.60
C TYR A 152 -0.07 2.63 2.45
N VAL A 153 -0.28 3.94 2.48
CA VAL A 153 -0.91 4.70 1.38
C VAL A 153 -0.10 4.61 0.09
N LEU A 154 1.22 4.83 0.15
CA LEU A 154 2.10 4.70 -1.02
C LEU A 154 2.10 3.29 -1.59
N SER A 155 2.04 2.26 -0.74
CA SER A 155 1.88 0.88 -1.18
C SER A 155 0.57 0.71 -1.96
N GLY A 156 -0.55 1.17 -1.43
CA GLY A 156 -1.84 1.13 -2.12
C GLY A 156 -1.83 1.91 -3.43
N LEU A 157 -1.14 3.05 -3.49
CA LEU A 157 -1.14 3.95 -4.65
C LEU A 157 -0.17 3.52 -5.77
N LEU A 158 0.99 2.96 -5.43
CA LEU A 158 2.09 2.68 -6.37
C LEU A 158 2.05 1.25 -6.93
N LYS A 159 1.58 0.26 -6.16
CA LYS A 159 1.51 -1.13 -6.62
C LYS A 159 0.54 -1.26 -7.79
N HIS A 160 0.96 -1.97 -8.82
CA HIS A 160 0.17 -2.20 -10.04
C HIS A 160 -0.34 -0.91 -10.68
N ASN A 161 0.43 0.18 -10.56
CA ASN A 161 0.06 1.49 -11.08
C ASN A 161 1.30 2.24 -11.61
N ALA A 162 1.59 2.02 -12.90
CA ALA A 162 2.70 2.63 -13.60
C ALA A 162 2.61 4.16 -13.64
N LEU A 163 1.39 4.72 -13.71
CA LEU A 163 1.17 6.16 -13.74
C LEU A 163 1.59 6.82 -12.42
N SER A 164 1.13 6.29 -11.29
CA SER A 164 1.53 6.76 -9.97
C SER A 164 3.03 6.62 -9.75
N LEU A 165 3.63 5.50 -10.21
CA LEU A 165 5.05 5.26 -10.05
C LEU A 165 5.92 6.20 -10.89
N ASN A 166 5.50 6.53 -12.11
CA ASN A 166 6.15 7.57 -12.92
C ASN A 166 6.01 8.95 -12.28
N ALA A 167 4.84 9.26 -11.71
CA ALA A 167 4.58 10.53 -11.04
C ALA A 167 5.36 10.70 -9.72
N LEU A 168 5.92 9.64 -9.14
CA LEU A 168 6.73 9.70 -7.92
C LEU A 168 7.98 10.58 -8.10
N GLY A 169 8.57 10.55 -9.30
CA GLY A 169 9.70 11.38 -9.67
C GLY A 169 10.99 11.13 -8.86
N PRO A 170 12.08 11.84 -9.19
CA PRO A 170 13.38 11.68 -8.54
C PRO A 170 13.35 11.89 -7.02
N ASP A 171 12.67 12.94 -6.56
CA ASP A 171 12.61 13.29 -5.13
C ASP A 171 11.89 12.22 -4.30
N GLY A 172 10.86 11.57 -4.88
CA GLY A 172 10.15 10.49 -4.22
C GLY A 172 11.03 9.24 -4.08
N TRP A 173 11.81 8.87 -5.11
CA TRP A 173 12.76 7.76 -5.03
C TRP A 173 13.91 8.03 -4.05
N GLU A 174 14.47 9.24 -4.00
CA GLU A 174 15.47 9.62 -2.99
C GLU A 174 14.89 9.58 -1.57
N THR A 175 13.61 9.92 -1.42
CA THR A 175 12.92 9.83 -0.13
C THR A 175 12.72 8.36 0.29
N LEU A 176 12.31 7.47 -0.62
CA LEU A 176 12.23 6.04 -0.34
C LEU A 176 13.59 5.44 0.02
N LYS A 177 14.65 5.81 -0.72
CA LYS A 177 16.02 5.42 -0.42
C LYS A 177 16.45 5.84 0.97
N SER A 178 16.19 7.09 1.35
CA SER A 178 16.51 7.63 2.67
C SER A 178 15.77 6.87 3.78
N GLY A 179 14.54 6.42 3.52
CA GLY A 179 13.74 5.61 4.44
C GLY A 179 14.33 4.24 4.78
N LEU A 180 15.28 3.71 3.98
CA LEU A 180 16.04 2.50 4.33
C LEU A 180 16.96 2.70 5.55
N GLN A 181 17.20 3.96 5.94
CA GLN A 181 18.01 4.35 7.10
C GLN A 181 17.17 5.07 8.18
N ASP A 182 15.84 4.91 8.15
CA ASP A 182 14.94 5.55 9.11
C ASP A 182 15.28 5.16 10.57
N PRO A 183 15.22 6.06 11.56
CA PRO A 183 15.50 5.69 12.95
C PRO A 183 14.54 4.63 13.52
N ASP A 184 13.38 4.42 12.89
CA ASP A 184 12.43 3.37 13.26
C ASP A 184 12.55 2.15 12.33
N ILE A 185 12.76 0.98 12.93
CA ILE A 185 12.98 -0.26 12.18
C ILE A 185 11.73 -0.76 11.44
N ALA A 186 10.53 -0.48 11.97
CA ALA A 186 9.29 -0.85 11.28
C ALA A 186 9.10 -0.04 10.00
N VAL A 187 9.56 1.22 9.97
CA VAL A 187 9.61 2.04 8.75
C VAL A 187 10.58 1.43 7.74
N ARG A 188 11.82 1.08 8.13
CA ARG A 188 12.80 0.43 7.23
C ARG A 188 12.24 -0.84 6.60
N ARG A 189 11.67 -1.73 7.42
CA ARG A 189 11.02 -3.00 7.00
C ARG A 189 9.90 -2.77 5.98
N LYS A 190 9.07 -1.75 6.17
CA LYS A 190 7.98 -1.40 5.24
C LYS A 190 8.50 -0.83 3.91
N ILE A 191 9.55 -0.01 3.95
CA ILE A 191 10.18 0.53 2.73
C ILE A 191 10.79 -0.60 1.90
N ILE A 192 11.60 -1.46 2.50
CA ILE A 192 12.25 -2.57 1.77
C ILE A 192 11.20 -3.53 1.18
N PHE A 193 10.12 -3.80 1.91
CA PHE A 193 9.00 -4.61 1.42
C PHE A 193 8.28 -3.95 0.23
N LEU A 194 8.04 -2.64 0.31
CA LEU A 194 7.44 -1.88 -0.81
C LEU A 194 8.35 -1.94 -2.05
N LEU A 195 9.65 -1.67 -1.90
CA LEU A 195 10.61 -1.74 -3.01
C LEU A 195 10.63 -3.12 -3.66
N ASN A 196 10.63 -4.19 -2.86
CA ASN A 196 10.56 -5.56 -3.37
C ASN A 196 9.28 -5.81 -4.16
N THR A 197 8.14 -5.34 -3.63
CA THR A 197 6.86 -5.49 -4.30
C THR A 197 6.81 -4.77 -5.64
N LEU A 198 7.43 -3.59 -5.74
CA LEU A 198 7.41 -2.79 -6.96
C LEU A 198 8.23 -3.40 -8.12
N ILE A 199 9.27 -4.18 -7.81
CA ILE A 199 10.10 -4.85 -8.82
C ILE A 199 9.58 -6.21 -9.28
N LEU A 200 8.60 -6.79 -8.59
CA LEU A 200 8.05 -8.08 -8.99
C LEU A 200 7.41 -7.98 -10.39
N PRO A 201 7.85 -8.79 -11.37
CA PRO A 201 7.26 -8.77 -12.70
C PRO A 201 5.78 -9.15 -12.65
N THR A 202 4.96 -8.39 -13.35
CA THR A 202 3.55 -8.70 -13.56
C THR A 202 3.38 -9.62 -14.78
N ALA A 203 2.20 -10.19 -14.97
CA ALA A 203 1.90 -10.99 -16.17
C ALA A 203 2.11 -10.19 -17.48
N ALA A 204 1.90 -8.87 -17.43
CA ALA A 204 2.17 -7.95 -18.53
C ALA A 204 3.67 -7.86 -18.91
N ASP A 205 4.56 -8.01 -17.93
CA ASP A 205 6.00 -7.96 -18.15
C ASP A 205 6.52 -9.22 -18.86
N GLN A 206 5.88 -10.35 -18.57
CA GLN A 206 6.23 -11.64 -19.14
C GLN A 206 5.70 -11.80 -20.58
N SER A 207 4.55 -11.20 -20.91
CA SER A 207 3.98 -11.26 -22.25
C SER A 207 4.70 -10.34 -23.25
N ASN A 208 5.27 -9.22 -22.81
CA ASN A 208 6.11 -8.36 -23.65
C ASN A 208 7.41 -9.03 -24.11
N SER A 209 7.82 -10.15 -23.49
CA SER A 209 8.94 -10.98 -23.96
C SER A 209 8.54 -11.95 -25.09
N SER A 210 7.23 -12.13 -25.33
CA SER A 210 6.67 -13.10 -26.28
C SER A 210 5.57 -12.43 -27.09
N SER A 211 5.95 -11.65 -28.11
CA SER A 211 5.00 -10.97 -28.99
C SER A 211 4.08 -11.95 -29.72
N ASN A 212 2.80 -12.05 -29.32
CA ASN A 212 1.73 -12.55 -30.17
C ASN A 212 0.50 -11.64 -30.05
N LEU A 213 0.18 -11.00 -31.16
CA LEU A 213 -0.97 -10.11 -31.37
C LEU A 213 -2.27 -10.89 -31.16
N SER A 214 -3.14 -10.42 -30.26
CA SER A 214 -4.56 -10.78 -30.23
C SER A 214 -5.38 -9.49 -30.08
N GLN A 215 -6.41 -9.37 -30.90
CA GLN A 215 -7.25 -8.17 -31.08
C GLN A 215 -8.07 -7.82 -29.82
N PRO A 216 -8.39 -6.54 -29.57
CA PRO A 216 -9.15 -6.16 -28.39
C PRO A 216 -10.65 -6.41 -28.59
N GLU A 217 -11.26 -7.14 -27.67
CA GLU A 217 -12.71 -7.21 -27.50
C GLU A 217 -13.27 -5.87 -27.02
N HIS A 218 -14.53 -5.61 -27.36
CA HIS A 218 -15.23 -4.36 -27.13
C HIS A 218 -15.59 -4.21 -25.64
N VAL A 219 -14.77 -3.50 -24.85
CA VAL A 219 -15.01 -3.29 -23.41
C VAL A 219 -15.69 -1.94 -23.16
N HIS A 220 -16.78 -1.94 -22.40
CA HIS A 220 -17.50 -0.73 -21.98
C HIS A 220 -16.61 0.18 -21.12
N SER A 221 -16.62 1.49 -21.41
CA SER A 221 -15.78 2.50 -20.77
C SER A 221 -16.18 2.80 -19.32
N ASN A 222 -15.66 2.00 -18.39
CA ASN A 222 -15.40 2.45 -17.02
C ASN A 222 -13.88 2.44 -16.76
N SER A 223 -13.41 3.21 -15.77
CA SER A 223 -11.98 3.41 -15.48
C SER A 223 -11.23 2.11 -15.16
N HIS A 224 -11.94 1.09 -14.65
CA HIS A 224 -11.41 -0.26 -14.45
C HIS A 224 -11.10 -0.96 -15.78
N ALA A 225 -11.98 -0.85 -16.77
CA ALA A 225 -11.76 -1.39 -18.12
C ALA A 225 -10.60 -0.70 -18.86
N SER A 226 -10.40 0.61 -18.69
CA SER A 226 -9.29 1.32 -19.35
C SER A 226 -7.92 0.99 -18.74
N MET A 227 -7.82 0.82 -17.43
CA MET A 227 -6.55 0.38 -16.81
C MET A 227 -6.22 -1.08 -17.12
N LEU A 228 -7.24 -1.94 -17.24
CA LEU A 228 -7.06 -3.31 -17.70
C LEU A 228 -6.82 -3.43 -19.21
N SER A 229 -7.19 -2.40 -20.00
CA SER A 229 -7.08 -2.46 -21.46
C SER A 229 -5.63 -2.35 -21.98
N ASP A 230 -4.74 -1.74 -21.19
CA ASP A 230 -3.31 -1.69 -21.50
C ASP A 230 -2.52 -2.33 -20.34
N PRO A 231 -1.99 -3.56 -20.54
CA PRO A 231 -1.17 -4.25 -19.55
C PRO A 231 0.03 -3.44 -19.05
N SER A 232 0.52 -2.44 -19.81
CA SER A 232 1.62 -1.58 -19.38
C SER A 232 1.24 -0.64 -18.22
N ASN A 233 -0.04 -0.32 -18.03
CA ASN A 233 -0.50 0.55 -16.94
C ASN A 233 -0.37 -0.10 -15.55
N ILE A 234 -0.39 -1.43 -15.49
CA ILE A 234 -0.22 -2.19 -14.24
C ILE A 234 1.21 -2.67 -14.03
N SER A 235 2.08 -2.53 -15.04
CA SER A 235 3.48 -2.93 -14.97
C SER A 235 4.32 -1.88 -14.21
N THR A 236 4.78 -2.24 -13.02
CA THR A 236 5.65 -1.38 -12.20
C THR A 236 7.11 -1.79 -12.26
N SER A 237 7.39 -3.06 -12.56
CA SER A 237 8.73 -3.64 -12.46
C SER A 237 9.78 -2.91 -13.32
N PRO A 238 9.56 -2.62 -14.61
CA PRO A 238 10.56 -1.94 -15.45
C PRO A 238 10.92 -0.53 -14.92
N ILE A 239 9.91 0.21 -14.46
CA ILE A 239 10.08 1.57 -13.91
C ILE A 239 10.85 1.50 -12.59
N ALA A 240 10.46 0.59 -11.70
CA ALA A 240 11.10 0.40 -10.40
C ALA A 240 12.56 -0.07 -10.55
N LEU A 241 12.85 -1.02 -11.44
CA LEU A 241 14.20 -1.51 -11.70
C LEU A 241 15.13 -0.41 -12.21
N LYS A 242 14.64 0.41 -13.14
CA LYS A 242 15.39 1.58 -13.62
C LYS A 242 15.67 2.55 -12.47
N ALA A 243 14.66 2.87 -11.66
CA ALA A 243 14.83 3.79 -10.54
C ALA A 243 15.79 3.26 -9.46
N ILE A 244 15.72 1.97 -9.12
CA ILE A 244 16.63 1.35 -8.15
C ILE A 244 18.10 1.50 -8.58
N ARG A 245 18.37 1.38 -9.88
CA ARG A 245 19.70 1.59 -10.45
C ARG A 245 20.10 3.07 -10.42
N ASP A 246 19.26 3.93 -10.98
CA ASP A 246 19.58 5.36 -11.18
C ASP A 246 19.76 6.11 -9.86
N HIS A 247 19.00 5.74 -8.83
CA HIS A 247 19.04 6.37 -7.51
C HIS A 247 20.01 5.68 -6.54
N GLY A 248 20.68 4.59 -6.94
CA GLY A 248 21.59 3.85 -6.05
C GLY A 248 20.88 3.25 -4.83
N ILE A 249 19.64 2.79 -5.00
CA ILE A 249 18.84 2.18 -3.92
C ILE A 249 19.46 0.84 -3.52
N LEU A 250 19.92 0.05 -4.49
CA LEU A 250 20.55 -1.25 -4.20
C LEU A 250 21.79 -1.09 -3.31
N SER A 251 22.61 -0.07 -3.56
CA SER A 251 23.77 0.26 -2.74
C SER A 251 23.37 0.66 -1.31
N ALA A 252 22.26 1.39 -1.15
CA ALA A 252 21.73 1.73 0.18
C ALA A 252 21.26 0.48 0.95
N VAL A 253 20.68 -0.51 0.27
CA VAL A 253 20.28 -1.79 0.86
C VAL A 253 21.51 -2.60 1.28
N VAL A 254 22.51 -2.74 0.40
CA VAL A 254 23.76 -3.45 0.74
C VAL A 254 24.48 -2.76 1.90
N SER A 255 24.56 -1.43 1.89
CA SER A 255 25.14 -0.68 3.01
C SER A 255 24.38 -0.93 4.31
N GLY A 256 23.05 -1.00 4.27
CA GLY A 256 22.23 -1.29 5.45
C GLY A 256 22.42 -2.71 6.03
N LEU A 257 22.85 -3.67 5.21
CA LEU A 257 23.21 -5.02 5.65
C LEU A 257 24.63 -5.09 6.22
N VAL A 258 25.60 -4.53 5.49
CA VAL A 258 27.04 -4.65 5.79
C VAL A 258 27.45 -3.69 6.93
N SER A 259 26.78 -2.56 7.04
CA SER A 259 27.08 -1.53 8.04
C SER A 259 25.77 -0.90 8.52
N PRO A 260 24.98 -1.63 9.33
CA PRO A 260 23.66 -1.17 9.78
C PRO A 260 23.77 0.12 10.58
N SER A 261 22.91 1.09 10.26
CA SER A 261 22.76 2.28 11.09
C SER A 261 21.97 1.94 12.36
N PRO A 262 22.31 2.53 13.52
CA PRO A 262 21.53 2.35 14.74
C PRO A 262 20.06 2.75 14.54
N TYR A 263 19.17 2.16 15.33
CA TYR A 263 17.74 2.46 15.40
C TYR A 263 17.23 2.41 16.84
N GLY A 264 15.96 2.76 17.05
CA GLY A 264 15.36 2.86 18.39
C GLY A 264 15.21 4.31 18.85
N GLU A 265 14.58 4.51 20.01
CA GLU A 265 14.20 5.84 20.53
C GLU A 265 15.42 6.76 20.69
N ASP A 266 16.56 6.19 21.10
CA ASP A 266 17.84 6.88 21.29
C ASP A 266 18.97 6.35 20.39
N GLY A 267 18.66 5.51 19.40
CA GLY A 267 19.69 4.82 18.60
C GLY A 267 20.46 3.75 19.40
N ASP A 268 19.80 3.16 20.39
CA ASP A 268 20.32 2.16 21.31
C ASP A 268 20.46 0.77 20.67
N GLN A 269 19.72 0.51 19.59
CA GLN A 269 19.77 -0.75 18.85
C GLN A 269 20.79 -0.65 17.72
N VAL A 270 21.92 -1.31 17.88
CA VAL A 270 23.03 -1.32 16.90
C VAL A 270 23.10 -2.61 16.09
N ASP A 271 22.46 -3.67 16.57
CA ASP A 271 22.44 -4.96 15.90
C ASP A 271 21.59 -4.91 14.65
N LEU A 272 21.92 -5.75 13.66
CA LEU A 272 21.10 -5.87 12.46
C LEU A 272 19.79 -6.58 12.81
N ASP A 273 18.68 -5.91 12.53
CA ASP A 273 17.35 -6.46 12.68
C ASP A 273 17.10 -7.66 11.74
N GLU A 274 16.60 -8.76 12.30
CA GLU A 274 16.44 -10.03 11.56
C GLU A 274 15.40 -9.94 10.43
N ASP A 275 14.28 -9.26 10.65
CA ASP A 275 13.22 -9.13 9.64
C ASP A 275 13.63 -8.17 8.51
N TYR A 276 14.36 -7.10 8.84
CA TYR A 276 14.97 -6.23 7.83
C TYR A 276 16.08 -6.95 7.04
N GLU A 277 16.92 -7.76 7.71
CA GLU A 277 17.93 -8.62 7.07
C GLU A 277 17.26 -9.54 6.04
N GLU A 278 16.28 -10.34 6.47
CA GLU A 278 15.54 -11.26 5.61
C GLU A 278 14.90 -10.54 4.41
N LYS A 279 14.20 -9.42 4.63
CA LYS A 279 13.56 -8.66 3.55
C LYS A 279 14.55 -8.06 2.56
N SER A 280 15.71 -7.60 3.05
CA SER A 280 16.77 -7.06 2.20
C SER A 280 17.38 -8.15 1.32
N ILE A 281 17.56 -9.36 1.86
CA ILE A 281 18.03 -10.52 1.11
C ILE A 281 17.01 -10.95 0.05
N HIS A 282 15.72 -10.95 0.39
CA HIS A 282 14.66 -11.21 -0.58
C HIS A 282 14.63 -10.19 -1.72
N LEU A 283 14.82 -8.89 -1.43
CA LEU A 283 14.94 -7.87 -2.47
C LEU A 283 16.15 -8.14 -3.38
N LEU A 284 17.32 -8.40 -2.80
CA LEU A 284 18.55 -8.67 -3.56
C LEU A 284 18.40 -9.91 -4.44
N HIS A 285 17.80 -10.99 -3.92
CA HIS A 285 17.51 -12.20 -4.68
C HIS A 285 16.55 -11.91 -5.84
N THR A 286 15.42 -11.26 -5.56
CA THR A 286 14.42 -10.90 -6.59
C THR A 286 15.04 -10.01 -7.67
N TYR A 287 15.84 -9.03 -7.28
CA TYR A 287 16.53 -8.15 -8.22
C TYR A 287 17.52 -8.91 -9.11
N CYS A 288 18.34 -9.81 -8.54
CA CYS A 288 19.38 -10.52 -9.29
C CYS A 288 18.82 -11.68 -10.12
N ASP A 289 18.02 -12.55 -9.51
CA ASP A 289 17.56 -13.77 -10.17
C ASP A 289 16.29 -13.53 -11.00
N THR A 290 15.24 -12.96 -10.40
CA THR A 290 13.98 -12.75 -11.11
C THR A 290 14.09 -11.64 -12.15
N CYS A 291 14.74 -10.52 -11.80
CA CYS A 291 14.78 -9.32 -12.65
C CYS A 291 16.05 -9.22 -13.51
N ARG A 292 17.00 -10.17 -13.36
CA ARG A 292 18.30 -10.17 -14.07
C ARG A 292 19.09 -8.85 -13.89
N GLY A 293 18.92 -8.21 -12.74
CA GLY A 293 19.67 -7.03 -12.35
C GLY A 293 21.09 -7.37 -11.91
N GLU A 294 22.01 -6.43 -12.06
CA GLU A 294 23.40 -6.58 -11.63
C GLU A 294 23.68 -5.75 -10.38
N ILE A 295 24.37 -6.35 -9.40
CA ILE A 295 24.85 -5.67 -8.21
C ILE A 295 26.01 -4.74 -8.63
N PRO A 296 26.00 -3.45 -8.19
CA PRO A 296 27.09 -2.52 -8.46
C PRO A 296 28.45 -3.10 -8.09
N PRO A 297 29.50 -2.92 -8.91
CA PRO A 297 30.83 -3.49 -8.63
C PRO A 297 31.42 -3.09 -7.27
N SER A 298 31.10 -1.89 -6.77
CA SER A 298 31.52 -1.41 -5.43
C SER A 298 30.94 -2.25 -4.29
N ASP A 299 29.79 -2.87 -4.51
CA ASP A 299 28.96 -3.47 -3.46
C ASP A 299 29.10 -4.99 -3.43
N LYS A 300 29.61 -5.59 -4.52
CA LYS A 300 29.86 -7.04 -4.64
C LYS A 300 30.77 -7.58 -3.55
N SER A 301 31.99 -7.03 -3.44
CA SER A 301 32.96 -7.54 -2.47
C SER A 301 32.51 -7.38 -1.01
N PRO A 302 31.96 -6.22 -0.57
CA PRO A 302 31.41 -6.10 0.79
C PRO A 302 30.26 -7.08 1.06
N LEU A 303 29.30 -7.20 0.13
CA LEU A 303 28.17 -8.10 0.28
C LEU A 303 28.62 -9.56 0.37
N LYS A 304 29.56 -9.98 -0.48
CA LYS A 304 30.11 -11.33 -0.47
C LYS A 304 30.77 -11.68 0.85
N THR A 305 31.64 -10.80 1.36
CA THR A 305 32.30 -11.00 2.66
C THR A 305 31.26 -11.14 3.77
N TRP A 306 30.27 -10.26 3.79
CA TRP A 306 29.20 -10.29 4.78
C TRP A 306 28.37 -11.58 4.72
N ILE A 307 28.01 -12.08 3.53
CA ILE A 307 27.28 -13.35 3.38
C ILE A 307 28.11 -14.52 3.94
N LEU A 308 29.42 -14.56 3.67
CA LEU A 308 30.31 -15.63 4.16
C LEU A 308 30.47 -15.59 5.69
N GLU A 309 30.56 -14.39 6.28
CA GLU A 309 30.59 -14.22 7.73
C GLU A 309 29.28 -14.68 8.37
N ARG A 310 28.14 -14.32 7.76
CA ARG A 310 26.82 -14.79 8.20
C ARG A 310 26.70 -16.31 8.12
N GLU A 311 27.14 -16.92 7.03
CA GLU A 311 27.14 -18.38 6.85
C GLU A 311 27.94 -19.09 7.94
N ALA A 312 29.15 -18.58 8.23
CA ALA A 312 29.99 -19.12 9.29
C ALA A 312 29.32 -18.99 10.67
N SER A 313 28.65 -17.86 10.94
CA SER A 313 27.95 -17.62 12.21
C SER A 313 26.69 -18.47 12.40
N GLN A 314 26.01 -18.85 11.30
CA GLN A 314 24.76 -19.62 11.34
C GLN A 314 24.97 -21.14 11.30
N GLY A 315 26.22 -21.61 11.22
CA GLY A 315 26.54 -23.04 11.22
C GLY A 315 26.51 -23.71 9.85
N GLY A 316 26.44 -22.93 8.76
CA GLY A 316 26.53 -23.42 7.39
C GLY A 316 25.49 -22.85 6.43
N PRO A 317 25.57 -23.22 5.14
CA PRO A 317 24.72 -22.66 4.09
C PRO A 317 23.25 -23.07 4.23
N THR A 318 22.97 -24.27 4.74
CA THR A 318 21.58 -24.75 4.93
C THR A 318 20.85 -23.93 5.99
N GLN A 319 21.48 -23.74 7.15
CA GLN A 319 20.90 -22.96 8.25
C GLN A 319 20.73 -21.49 7.87
N LEU A 320 21.70 -20.93 7.13
CA LEU A 320 21.60 -19.56 6.62
C LEU A 320 20.44 -19.41 5.62
N ALA A 321 20.30 -20.36 4.68
CA ALA A 321 19.22 -20.34 3.71
C ALA A 321 17.85 -20.44 4.40
N GLU A 322 17.71 -21.34 5.37
CA GLU A 322 16.49 -21.45 6.19
C GLU A 322 16.19 -20.16 6.96
N LYS A 323 17.20 -19.52 7.58
CA LYS A 323 17.04 -18.23 8.28
C LYS A 323 16.51 -17.15 7.33
N TRP A 324 16.99 -17.12 6.09
CA TRP A 324 16.57 -16.12 5.10
C TRP A 324 15.32 -16.50 4.32
N GLY A 325 14.69 -17.64 4.62
CA GLY A 325 13.53 -18.11 3.85
C GLY A 325 13.86 -18.49 2.41
N LEU A 326 15.14 -18.75 2.10
CA LEU A 326 15.62 -19.09 0.76
C LEU A 326 15.86 -20.60 0.61
N GLY A 327 15.75 -21.09 -0.62
CA GLY A 327 16.32 -22.36 -1.02
C GLY A 327 17.84 -22.30 -1.13
N LEU A 328 18.53 -23.44 -0.96
CA LEU A 328 19.99 -23.52 -1.15
C LEU A 328 20.44 -23.04 -2.54
N GLY A 329 19.68 -23.34 -3.58
CA GLY A 329 19.97 -22.88 -4.95
C GLY A 329 19.86 -21.35 -5.10
N GLU A 330 18.94 -20.72 -4.38
CA GLU A 330 18.74 -19.27 -4.36
C GLU A 330 19.88 -18.57 -3.63
N LEU A 331 20.28 -19.12 -2.47
CA LEU A 331 21.46 -18.64 -1.73
C LEU A 331 22.74 -18.71 -2.58
N GLU A 332 22.97 -19.84 -3.26
CA GLU A 332 24.13 -19.98 -4.16
C GLU A 332 24.06 -19.04 -5.36
N SER A 333 22.86 -18.76 -5.88
CA SER A 333 22.66 -17.77 -6.95
C SER A 333 22.99 -16.36 -6.48
N LEU A 334 22.57 -15.99 -5.26
CA LEU A 334 22.90 -14.71 -4.66
C LEU A 334 24.41 -14.56 -4.41
N LYS A 335 25.09 -15.60 -3.90
CA LYS A 335 26.56 -15.60 -3.73
C LYS A 335 27.30 -15.42 -5.05
N ARG A 336 26.81 -16.03 -6.14
CA ARG A 336 27.36 -15.83 -7.48
C ARG A 336 27.14 -14.40 -7.97
N ALA A 337 25.96 -13.82 -7.75
CA ALA A 337 25.68 -12.43 -8.12
C ALA A 337 26.56 -11.42 -7.37
N ALA A 338 26.91 -11.74 -6.11
CA ALA A 338 27.82 -10.95 -5.27
C ALA A 338 29.32 -11.14 -5.60
N THR A 339 29.67 -12.00 -6.57
CA THR A 339 31.06 -12.19 -7.05
C THR A 339 31.31 -11.42 -8.34
#